data_AF-A0A3P9HQG9-F1
#
_entry.id   AF-A0A3P9HQG9-F1
#
_cell.length_a   1.000
_cell.length_b   1.000
_cell.length_c   1.000
_cell.angle_alpha   90.00
_cell.angle_beta   90.00
_cell.angle_gamma   90.00
#
_symmetry.space_group_name_H-M   'P 1'
#
loop_
_entity.id
_entity.type
_entity.pdbx_description
1 polymer ?
#
loop_
_entity_poly.entity_id
_entity_poly.type
_entity_poly.pdbx_seq_one_letter_code
_entity_poly.pdbx_strand_id
1 'polypeptide(L)'
;MGLSLLQTWGTGILNIGLIVALKAAQVVFVQIFFLQDKISPTDKQKPLSLNNRKAFSFFSYFFFLYNVGVGLTACILRLLLNMVIGTALVSRIDRSIMQKGYERLDLGYMTWVGMIFADHYHNNPVMLCFCQLLCSNTVEDRRKPAYSLLHNTTSESFVKVRAWKRWMLSYTLLRNPQLILLRKHHLSSSSSKQSETAVQAWVMVSQMQGRITQGSQ
;
A
#
# COMPACT_ATOMS: atom_id res chain seq x y z
N MET A 1 -6.28 12.94 -50.45
CA MET A 1 -5.59 12.34 -49.28
C MET A 1 -6.52 11.59 -48.32
N GLY A 2 -7.74 12.08 -48.04
CA GLY A 2 -8.68 11.39 -47.14
C GLY A 2 -9.17 10.02 -47.65
N LEU A 3 -9.48 9.89 -48.95
CA LEU A 3 -10.02 8.65 -49.52
C LEU A 3 -9.00 7.48 -49.49
N SER A 4 -7.73 7.79 -49.80
CA SER A 4 -6.63 6.81 -49.74
C SER A 4 -6.34 6.37 -48.30
N LEU A 5 -6.43 7.29 -47.33
CA LEU A 5 -6.32 6.93 -45.92
C LEU A 5 -7.47 6.00 -45.51
N LEU A 6 -8.71 6.33 -45.86
CA LEU A 6 -9.89 5.54 -45.50
C LEU A 6 -9.81 4.11 -46.07
N GLN A 7 -9.28 3.98 -47.29
CA GLN A 7 -9.04 2.69 -47.92
C GLN A 7 -7.94 1.89 -47.20
N THR A 8 -6.84 2.53 -46.77
CA THR A 8 -5.77 1.87 -46.00
C THR A 8 -6.24 1.42 -44.61
N TRP A 9 -7.03 2.24 -43.92
CA TRP A 9 -7.63 1.86 -42.63
C TRP A 9 -8.65 0.73 -42.80
N GLY A 10 -9.47 0.80 -43.85
CA GLY A 10 -10.46 -0.23 -44.16
C GLY A 10 -9.82 -1.60 -44.46
N THR A 11 -8.77 -1.65 -45.27
CA THR A 11 -8.06 -2.90 -45.56
C THR A 11 -7.35 -3.46 -44.33
N GLY A 12 -6.82 -2.60 -43.46
CA GLY A 12 -6.24 -3.00 -42.17
C GLY A 12 -7.25 -3.67 -41.24
N ILE A 13 -8.43 -3.06 -41.06
CA ILE A 13 -9.50 -3.59 -40.22
C ILE A 13 -10.01 -4.93 -40.77
N LEU A 14 -10.20 -5.03 -42.09
CA LEU A 14 -10.63 -6.27 -42.74
C LEU A 14 -9.62 -7.40 -42.55
N ASN A 15 -8.33 -7.12 -42.69
CA ASN A 15 -7.27 -8.12 -42.45
C ASN A 15 -7.22 -8.59 -41.00
N ILE A 16 -7.36 -7.68 -40.02
CA ILE A 16 -7.42 -8.05 -38.60
C ILE A 16 -8.65 -8.91 -38.33
N GLY A 17 -9.82 -8.52 -38.86
CA GLY A 17 -11.05 -9.29 -38.75
C GLY A 17 -10.92 -10.70 -39.33
N LEU A 18 -10.28 -10.84 -40.50
CA LEU A 18 -10.01 -12.13 -41.14
C LEU A 18 -9.11 -13.02 -40.28
N ILE A 19 -8.04 -12.48 -39.70
CA ILE A 19 -7.13 -13.23 -38.81
C ILE A 19 -7.86 -13.71 -37.56
N VAL A 20 -8.69 -12.87 -36.95
CA VAL A 20 -9.50 -13.22 -35.77
C VAL A 20 -10.52 -14.30 -36.13
N ALA A 21 -11.20 -14.17 -37.26
CA ALA A 21 -12.16 -15.16 -37.74
C ALA A 21 -11.50 -16.52 -38.03
N LEU A 22 -10.31 -16.53 -38.66
CA LEU A 22 -9.53 -17.75 -38.89
C LEU A 22 -9.10 -18.42 -37.59
N LYS A 23 -8.66 -17.65 -36.59
CA LYS A 23 -8.35 -18.17 -35.25
C LYS A 23 -9.57 -18.75 -34.55
N ALA A 24 -10.71 -18.06 -34.61
CA ALA A 24 -11.96 -18.54 -34.03
C ALA A 24 -12.43 -19.84 -34.71
N ALA A 25 -12.38 -19.90 -36.05
CA ALA A 25 -12.70 -21.09 -36.82
C ALA A 25 -11.77 -22.27 -36.45
N GLN A 26 -10.47 -22.01 -36.29
CA GLN A 26 -9.51 -23.03 -35.84
C GLN A 26 -9.86 -23.57 -34.44
N VAL A 27 -10.21 -22.70 -33.49
CA VAL A 27 -10.61 -23.10 -32.12
C VAL A 27 -11.89 -23.94 -32.15
N VAL A 28 -12.90 -23.51 -32.92
CA VAL A 28 -14.16 -24.24 -33.08
C VAL A 28 -13.93 -25.61 -33.71
N PHE A 29 -13.12 -25.68 -34.77
CA PHE A 29 -12.78 -26.95 -35.43
C PHE A 29 -12.11 -27.94 -34.47
N VAL A 30 -11.18 -27.46 -33.63
CA VAL A 30 -10.53 -28.29 -32.61
C VAL A 30 -11.52 -28.76 -31.53
N GLN A 31 -12.42 -27.87 -31.09
CA GLN A 31 -13.42 -28.20 -30.08
C GLN A 31 -14.50 -29.18 -30.56
N ILE A 32 -14.80 -29.22 -31.85
CA ILE A 32 -15.78 -30.13 -32.44
C ILE A 32 -15.14 -31.48 -32.76
N PHE A 33 -13.94 -31.50 -33.34
CA PHE A 33 -13.35 -32.73 -33.89
C PHE A 33 -12.44 -33.48 -32.90
N PHE A 34 -11.76 -32.77 -31.99
CA PHE A 34 -10.75 -33.37 -31.10
C PHE A 34 -11.15 -33.45 -29.63
N LEU A 35 -12.05 -32.59 -29.14
CA LEU A 35 -12.54 -32.71 -27.76
C LEU A 35 -13.59 -33.81 -27.67
N GLN A 36 -13.50 -34.64 -26.63
CA GLN A 36 -14.52 -35.62 -26.32
C GLN A 36 -15.86 -34.92 -26.02
N ASP A 37 -16.95 -35.49 -26.53
CA ASP A 37 -18.29 -35.01 -26.21
C ASP A 37 -18.59 -35.16 -24.71
N LYS A 38 -19.48 -34.31 -24.19
CA LYS A 38 -19.84 -34.32 -22.77
C LYS A 38 -20.39 -35.70 -22.39
N ILE A 39 -19.76 -36.34 -21.41
CA ILE A 39 -20.16 -37.66 -20.88
C ILE A 39 -21.47 -37.61 -20.07
N SER A 40 -21.83 -36.44 -19.53
CA SER A 40 -23.08 -36.21 -18.80
C SER A 40 -23.61 -34.79 -19.07
N PRO A 41 -24.92 -34.62 -19.33
CA PRO A 41 -25.53 -33.31 -19.63
C PRO A 41 -25.54 -32.34 -18.43
N THR A 42 -25.22 -32.81 -17.21
CA THR A 42 -25.24 -32.00 -15.97
C THR A 42 -23.89 -31.33 -15.65
N ASP A 43 -22.80 -31.69 -16.34
CA ASP A 43 -21.47 -31.14 -16.07
C ASP A 43 -21.23 -29.79 -16.78
N LYS A 44 -20.82 -28.77 -16.03
CA LYS A 44 -20.62 -27.39 -16.53
C LYS A 44 -19.44 -27.30 -17.50
N GLN A 45 -18.42 -28.14 -17.36
CA GLN A 45 -17.22 -28.10 -18.19
C GLN A 45 -17.13 -29.32 -19.10
N LYS A 46 -16.50 -29.18 -20.27
CA LYS A 46 -16.18 -30.34 -21.12
C LYS A 46 -14.94 -31.02 -20.52
N PRO A 47 -14.92 -32.35 -20.31
CA PRO A 47 -13.72 -33.03 -19.86
C PRO A 47 -12.59 -32.83 -20.89
N LEU A 48 -11.37 -32.60 -20.42
CA LEU A 48 -10.18 -32.31 -21.24
C LEU A 48 -9.60 -33.56 -21.95
N SER A 49 -10.44 -34.54 -22.23
CA SER A 49 -10.04 -35.79 -22.88
C SER A 49 -10.10 -35.63 -24.40
N LEU A 50 -9.01 -36.05 -25.07
CA LEU A 50 -8.84 -35.93 -26.51
C LEU A 50 -9.38 -37.18 -27.22
N ASN A 51 -10.26 -36.99 -28.19
CA ASN A 51 -10.63 -38.03 -29.14
C ASN A 51 -9.61 -38.07 -30.29
N ASN A 52 -9.31 -39.27 -30.81
CA ASN A 52 -8.36 -39.50 -31.90
C ASN A 52 -6.99 -38.77 -31.77
N ARG A 53 -6.24 -39.11 -30.70
CA ARG A 53 -4.93 -38.53 -30.36
C ARG A 53 -3.95 -38.41 -31.54
N LYS A 54 -3.97 -39.35 -32.50
CA LYS A 54 -3.09 -39.33 -33.68
C LYS A 54 -3.42 -38.15 -34.61
N ALA A 55 -4.70 -37.92 -34.89
CA ALA A 55 -5.12 -36.82 -35.77
C ALA A 55 -4.85 -35.45 -35.12
N PHE A 56 -4.97 -35.34 -33.79
CA PHE A 56 -4.61 -34.12 -33.07
C PHE A 56 -3.11 -33.82 -33.21
N SER A 57 -2.24 -34.82 -33.09
CA SER A 57 -0.80 -34.65 -33.29
C SER A 57 -0.46 -34.16 -34.70
N PHE A 58 -1.08 -34.69 -35.76
CA PHE A 58 -0.88 -34.20 -37.13
C PHE A 58 -1.37 -32.76 -37.32
N PHE A 59 -2.54 -32.43 -36.78
CA PHE A 59 -3.10 -31.09 -36.84
C PHE A 59 -2.23 -30.06 -36.10
N SER A 60 -1.83 -30.37 -34.87
CA SER A 60 -0.95 -29.50 -34.08
C SER A 60 0.42 -29.31 -34.74
N TYR A 61 0.96 -30.36 -35.36
CA TYR A 61 2.22 -30.28 -36.10
C TYR A 61 2.11 -29.34 -37.32
N PHE A 62 1.04 -29.46 -38.12
CA PHE A 62 0.81 -28.59 -39.26
C PHE A 62 0.64 -27.11 -38.85
N PHE A 63 -0.09 -26.85 -37.77
CA PHE A 63 -0.32 -25.49 -37.26
C PHE A 63 0.82 -24.92 -36.41
N PHE A 64 1.88 -25.70 -36.14
CA PHE A 64 2.98 -25.28 -35.29
C PHE A 64 3.65 -24.00 -35.79
N LEU A 65 4.05 -23.97 -37.07
CA LEU A 65 4.73 -22.80 -37.66
C LEU A 65 3.85 -21.54 -37.63
N TYR A 66 2.55 -21.69 -37.90
CA TYR A 66 1.60 -20.59 -37.80
C TYR A 66 1.48 -20.05 -36.37
N ASN A 67 1.41 -20.93 -35.38
CA ASN A 67 1.33 -20.54 -33.97
C ASN A 67 2.62 -19.87 -33.49
N VAL A 68 3.79 -20.32 -33.95
CA VAL A 68 5.08 -19.66 -33.68
C VAL A 68 5.08 -18.24 -34.25
N GLY A 69 4.65 -18.06 -35.50
CA GLY A 69 4.56 -16.74 -36.14
C GLY A 69 3.63 -15.79 -35.38
N VAL A 70 2.41 -16.24 -35.07
CA VAL A 70 1.44 -15.44 -34.28
C VAL A 70 1.97 -15.15 -32.87
N GLY A 71 2.64 -16.10 -32.24
CA GLY A 71 3.28 -15.92 -30.94
C GLY A 71 4.38 -14.85 -30.95
N LEU A 72 5.22 -14.85 -32.00
CA LEU A 72 6.26 -13.83 -32.18
C LEU A 72 5.63 -12.44 -32.39
N THR A 73 4.60 -12.33 -33.24
CA THR A 73 3.88 -11.07 -33.45
C THR A 73 3.25 -10.56 -32.15
N ALA A 74 2.62 -11.45 -31.36
CA ALA A 74 2.03 -11.08 -30.07
C ALA A 74 3.11 -10.62 -29.07
N CYS A 75 4.28 -11.25 -29.08
CA CYS A 75 5.42 -10.84 -28.25
C CYS A 75 5.90 -9.42 -28.61
N ILE A 76 6.11 -9.14 -29.90
CA ILE A 76 6.52 -7.82 -30.38
C ILE A 76 5.47 -6.76 -30.02
N LEU A 77 4.19 -7.03 -30.29
CA LEU A 77 3.10 -6.10 -29.94
C LEU A 77 3.05 -5.84 -28.43
N ARG A 78 3.24 -6.89 -27.61
CA ARG A 78 3.29 -6.76 -26.16
C ARG A 78 4.47 -5.89 -25.74
N LEU A 79 5.66 -6.06 -26.31
CA LEU A 79 6.82 -5.22 -26.00
C LEU A 79 6.55 -3.75 -26.39
N LEU A 80 6.01 -3.50 -27.57
CA LEU A 80 5.67 -2.14 -28.02
C LEU A 80 4.63 -1.48 -27.13
N LEU A 81 3.57 -2.20 -26.75
CA LEU A 81 2.54 -1.67 -25.86
C LEU A 81 3.10 -1.36 -24.47
N ASN A 82 3.94 -2.23 -23.91
CA ASN A 82 4.62 -1.96 -22.65
C ASN A 82 5.57 -0.77 -22.74
N MET A 83 6.24 -0.57 -23.88
CA MET A 83 7.09 0.60 -24.11
C MET A 83 6.26 1.90 -24.15
N VAL A 84 5.15 1.92 -24.89
CA VAL A 84 4.26 3.09 -24.98
C VAL A 84 3.65 3.43 -23.61
N ILE A 85 3.10 2.43 -22.92
CA ILE A 85 2.53 2.59 -21.57
C ILE A 85 3.62 3.01 -20.58
N GLY A 86 4.81 2.40 -20.67
CA GLY A 86 5.98 2.75 -19.87
C GLY A 86 6.34 4.22 -20.02
N THR A 87 6.50 4.71 -21.25
CA THR A 87 6.81 6.14 -21.51
C THR A 87 5.72 7.08 -21.00
N ALA A 88 4.43 6.73 -21.16
CA ALA A 88 3.33 7.53 -20.62
C ALA A 88 3.34 7.57 -19.08
N LEU A 89 3.69 6.45 -18.44
CA LEU A 89 3.82 6.34 -16.98
C LEU A 89 5.08 7.04 -16.44
N VAL A 90 6.18 7.10 -17.20
CA VAL A 90 7.39 7.85 -16.81
C VAL A 90 7.06 9.31 -16.52
N SER A 91 6.14 9.92 -17.28
CA SER A 91 5.68 11.29 -17.03
C SER A 91 4.93 11.45 -15.70
N ARG A 92 4.45 10.36 -15.09
CA ARG A 92 3.64 10.38 -13.87
C ARG A 92 4.26 9.50 -12.78
N ILE A 93 5.02 10.13 -11.89
CA ILE A 93 5.81 9.49 -10.84
C ILE A 93 4.93 8.76 -9.79
N ASP A 94 3.63 9.05 -9.74
CA ASP A 94 2.67 8.41 -8.81
C ASP A 94 2.56 6.89 -8.98
N ARG A 95 3.01 6.30 -10.10
CA ARG A 95 2.85 4.87 -10.39
C ARG A 95 4.15 4.26 -10.90
N SER A 96 4.64 3.22 -10.21
CA SER A 96 5.86 2.53 -10.63
C SER A 96 5.69 1.85 -11.99
N ILE A 97 6.70 1.98 -12.85
CA ILE A 97 6.75 1.31 -14.16
C ILE A 97 7.05 -0.18 -14.01
N MET A 98 7.68 -0.55 -12.89
CA MET A 98 8.12 -1.90 -12.60
C MET A 98 6.98 -2.82 -12.13
N GLN A 99 7.13 -4.13 -12.36
CA GLN A 99 6.17 -5.13 -11.88
C GLN A 99 6.07 -5.13 -10.34
N LYS A 100 4.88 -5.49 -9.84
CA LYS A 100 4.57 -5.62 -8.41
C LYS A 100 5.62 -6.53 -7.73
N GLY A 101 6.38 -5.96 -6.79
CA GLY A 101 7.49 -6.62 -6.09
C GLY A 101 8.88 -6.04 -6.42
N TYR A 102 9.05 -5.43 -7.59
CA TYR A 102 10.28 -4.74 -8.00
C TYR A 102 10.15 -3.21 -7.96
N GLU A 103 9.07 -2.70 -7.37
CA GLU A 103 8.77 -1.27 -7.25
C GLU A 103 9.93 -0.49 -6.60
N ARG A 104 10.71 -1.13 -5.71
CA ARG A 104 11.89 -0.55 -5.07
C ARG A 104 13.04 -0.20 -6.01
N LEU A 105 13.09 -0.81 -7.19
CA LEU A 105 14.09 -0.50 -8.21
C LEU A 105 13.77 0.78 -8.96
N ASP A 106 12.53 1.27 -8.87
CA ASP A 106 12.11 2.52 -9.48
C ASP A 106 12.45 3.69 -8.55
N LEU A 107 13.58 4.35 -8.82
CA LEU A 107 14.09 5.46 -8.01
C LEU A 107 13.10 6.64 -7.96
N GLY A 108 12.39 6.90 -9.07
CA GLY A 108 11.41 7.98 -9.14
C GLY A 108 10.25 7.74 -8.19
N TYR A 109 9.67 6.54 -8.26
CA TYR A 109 8.59 6.13 -7.37
C TYR A 109 9.03 6.11 -5.90
N MET A 110 10.23 5.59 -5.59
CA MET A 110 10.76 5.60 -4.22
C MET A 110 10.98 7.01 -3.66
N THR A 111 11.46 7.94 -4.50
CA THR A 111 11.65 9.34 -4.09
C THR A 111 10.30 10.01 -3.80
N TRP A 112 9.28 9.77 -4.63
CA TRP A 112 7.93 10.27 -4.39
C TRP A 112 7.33 9.70 -3.10
N VAL A 113 7.44 8.38 -2.87
CA VAL A 113 7.00 7.77 -1.61
C VAL A 113 7.72 8.40 -0.41
N GLY A 114 9.04 8.59 -0.51
CA GLY A 114 9.83 9.25 0.53
C GLY A 114 9.37 10.69 0.81
N MET A 115 9.05 11.45 -0.23
CA MET A 115 8.49 12.80 -0.10
C MET A 115 7.14 12.79 0.63
N ILE A 116 6.23 11.88 0.29
CA ILE A 116 4.93 11.74 0.97
C ILE A 116 5.11 11.37 2.44
N PHE A 117 6.05 10.47 2.76
CA PHE A 117 6.34 10.15 4.16
C PHE A 117 6.91 11.35 4.92
N ALA A 118 7.88 12.06 4.36
CA ALA A 118 8.45 13.25 4.98
C ALA A 118 7.37 14.32 5.22
N ASP A 119 6.51 14.57 4.22
CA ASP A 119 5.39 15.49 4.33
C ASP A 119 4.40 15.04 5.40
N HIS A 120 4.06 13.75 5.45
CA HIS A 120 3.18 13.22 6.47
C HIS A 120 3.73 13.38 7.89
N TYR A 121 5.03 13.18 8.09
CA TYR A 121 5.65 13.32 9.41
C TYR A 121 5.77 14.78 9.86
N HIS A 122 6.07 15.70 8.94
CA HIS A 122 6.27 17.11 9.29
C HIS A 122 4.97 17.94 9.26
N ASN A 123 4.06 17.65 8.35
CA ASN A 123 2.84 18.42 8.10
C ASN A 123 1.56 17.69 8.52
N ASN A 124 1.64 16.79 9.50
CA ASN A 124 0.45 16.10 10.00
C ASN A 124 -0.54 17.11 10.64
N PRO A 125 -1.75 17.30 10.07
CA PRO A 125 -2.66 18.35 10.54
C PRO A 125 -3.20 18.08 11.95
N VAL A 126 -3.33 16.80 12.35
CA VAL A 126 -3.78 16.42 13.69
C VAL A 126 -2.73 16.76 14.73
N MET A 127 -1.46 16.45 14.46
CA MET A 127 -0.35 16.82 15.34
C MET A 127 -0.20 18.34 15.45
N LEU A 128 -0.25 19.06 14.32
CA LEU A 128 -0.17 20.52 14.31
C LEU A 128 -1.31 21.16 15.09
N CYS A 129 -2.56 20.70 14.88
CA CYS A 129 -3.72 21.18 15.64
C CYS A 129 -3.59 20.87 17.14
N PHE A 130 -3.11 19.68 17.50
CA PHE A 130 -2.88 19.30 18.89
C PHE A 130 -1.83 20.19 19.56
N CYS A 131 -0.69 20.42 18.89
CA CYS A 131 0.35 21.34 19.38
C CYS A 131 -0.18 22.77 19.51
N GLN A 132 -0.94 23.25 18.53
CA GLN A 132 -1.57 24.58 18.60
C GLN A 132 -2.54 24.69 19.77
N LEU A 133 -3.37 23.66 20.00
CA LEU A 133 -4.28 23.62 21.15
C LEU A 133 -3.49 23.66 22.47
N LEU A 134 -2.42 22.90 22.60
CA LEU A 134 -1.55 22.93 23.79
C LEU A 134 -0.88 24.30 23.99
N CYS A 135 -0.35 24.90 22.93
CA CYS A 135 0.29 26.23 22.97
C CYS A 135 -0.73 27.33 23.33
N SER A 136 -1.93 27.30 22.77
CA SER A 136 -2.99 28.28 23.09
C SER A 136 -3.39 28.20 24.56
N ASN A 137 -3.63 26.99 25.08
CA ASN A 137 -4.02 26.79 26.48
C ASN A 137 -2.91 27.23 27.46
N THR A 138 -1.64 26.99 27.13
CA THR A 138 -0.52 27.40 28.01
C THR A 138 -0.26 28.91 27.99
N VAL A 139 -0.44 29.57 26.85
CA VAL A 139 -0.32 31.04 26.74
C VAL A 139 -1.49 31.73 27.44
N GLU A 140 -2.71 31.22 27.30
CA GLU A 140 -3.89 31.73 28.03
C GLU A 140 -3.71 31.61 29.54
N ASP A 141 -3.13 30.50 30.03
CA ASP A 141 -2.87 30.32 31.46
C ASP A 141 -1.82 31.30 31.98
N ARG A 142 -0.81 31.66 31.17
CA ARG A 142 0.19 32.69 31.51
C ARG A 142 -0.31 34.13 31.41
N ARG A 143 -1.33 34.39 30.58
CA ARG A 143 -1.95 35.73 30.45
C ARG A 143 -2.94 36.06 31.56
N LYS A 144 -3.29 35.10 32.43
CA LYS A 144 -4.10 35.37 33.62
C LYS A 144 -3.32 36.28 34.58
N PRO A 145 -3.89 37.41 35.01
CA PRO A 145 -3.17 38.37 35.82
C PRO A 145 -2.89 37.81 37.23
N ALA A 146 -1.72 38.16 37.78
CA ALA A 146 -1.19 37.61 39.04
C ALA A 146 -2.14 37.76 40.25
N TYR A 147 -3.09 38.70 40.22
CA TYR A 147 -4.10 38.87 41.27
C TYR A 147 -5.14 37.74 41.33
N SER A 148 -5.30 36.94 40.26
CA SER A 148 -6.23 35.79 40.21
C SER A 148 -5.64 34.50 40.80
N LEU A 149 -4.31 34.42 40.98
CA LEU A 149 -3.62 33.28 41.60
C LEU A 149 -3.75 33.25 43.13
N LEU A 150 -4.07 34.39 43.75
CA LEU A 150 -4.18 34.56 45.21
C LEU A 150 -5.57 34.21 45.76
N HIS A 151 -6.58 34.09 44.90
CA HIS A 151 -7.93 33.68 45.31
C HIS A 151 -7.98 32.15 45.41
N ASN A 152 -8.40 31.64 46.57
CA ASN A 152 -8.41 30.26 47.04
C ASN A 152 -9.32 29.28 46.25
N THR A 153 -9.32 29.36 44.91
CA THR A 153 -10.09 28.52 43.98
C THR A 153 -9.25 27.44 43.32
N THR A 154 -8.05 27.16 43.84
CA THR A 154 -7.10 26.26 43.21
C THR A 154 -7.45 24.80 43.53
N SER A 155 -7.51 24.39 44.79
CA SER A 155 -7.61 22.95 45.13
C SER A 155 -8.90 22.27 44.65
N GLU A 156 -10.09 22.84 44.91
CA GLU A 156 -11.35 22.21 44.51
C GLU A 156 -11.59 22.20 42.99
N SER A 157 -11.17 23.26 42.29
CA SER A 157 -11.29 23.37 40.83
C SER A 157 -10.39 22.34 40.14
N PHE A 158 -9.15 22.18 40.61
CA PHE A 158 -8.24 21.16 40.09
C PHE A 158 -8.75 19.73 40.31
N VAL A 159 -9.40 19.46 41.45
CA VAL A 159 -10.03 18.16 41.73
C VAL A 159 -11.22 17.91 40.81
N LYS A 160 -12.09 18.90 40.58
CA LYS A 160 -13.23 18.81 39.65
C LYS A 160 -12.78 18.56 38.21
N VAL A 161 -11.77 19.30 37.73
CA VAL A 161 -11.21 19.11 36.38
C VAL A 161 -10.55 17.73 36.23
N ARG A 162 -9.85 17.25 37.27
CA ARG A 162 -9.24 15.91 37.28
C ARG A 162 -10.29 14.80 37.28
N ALA A 163 -11.35 14.94 38.06
CA ALA A 163 -12.46 13.99 38.10
C ALA A 163 -13.18 13.92 36.75
N TRP A 164 -13.47 15.08 36.14
CA TRP A 164 -14.10 15.14 34.81
C TRP A 164 -13.23 14.51 33.72
N LYS A 165 -11.92 14.81 33.68
CA LYS A 165 -10.98 14.17 32.75
C LYS A 165 -10.92 12.64 32.93
N ARG A 166 -10.92 12.15 34.18
CA ARG A 166 -10.96 10.70 34.47
C ARG A 166 -12.26 10.06 33.99
N TRP A 167 -13.40 10.74 34.18
CA TRP A 167 -14.69 10.25 33.71
C TRP A 167 -14.76 10.23 32.17
N MET A 168 -14.28 11.28 31.49
CA MET A 168 -14.21 11.34 30.03
C MET A 168 -13.28 10.25 29.45
N LEU A 169 -12.17 9.96 30.14
CA LEU A 169 -11.28 8.86 29.77
C LEU A 169 -11.97 7.50 29.91
N SER A 170 -12.63 7.25 31.04
CA SER A 170 -13.39 6.01 31.26
C SER A 170 -14.51 5.85 30.21
N TYR A 171 -15.24 6.92 29.90
CA TYR A 171 -16.26 6.93 28.86
C TYR A 171 -15.68 6.57 27.48
N THR A 172 -14.55 7.17 27.10
CA THR A 172 -13.87 6.88 25.83
C THR A 172 -13.39 5.41 25.76
N LEU A 173 -12.87 4.87 26.87
CA LEU A 173 -12.39 3.49 26.94
C LEU A 173 -13.53 2.46 26.90
N LEU A 174 -14.66 2.73 27.55
CA LEU A 174 -15.84 1.87 27.50
C LEU A 174 -16.41 1.79 26.08
N ARG A 175 -16.40 2.91 25.35
CA ARG A 175 -16.88 2.96 23.96
C ARG A 175 -15.88 2.40 22.94
N ASN A 176 -14.61 2.27 23.31
CA ASN A 176 -13.52 1.75 22.46
C ASN A 176 -12.69 0.68 23.18
N PRO A 177 -13.20 -0.57 23.28
CA PRO A 177 -12.57 -1.61 24.11
C PRO A 177 -11.16 -1.99 23.64
N GLN A 178 -10.87 -1.86 22.35
CA GLN A 178 -9.55 -2.15 21.76
C GLN A 178 -8.43 -1.24 22.33
N LEU A 179 -8.76 0.00 22.72
CA LEU A 179 -7.80 0.94 23.30
C LEU A 179 -7.38 0.56 24.73
N ILE A 180 -8.19 -0.23 25.44
CA ILE A 180 -7.87 -0.69 26.80
C ILE A 180 -6.63 -1.60 26.77
N LEU A 181 -6.58 -2.53 25.81
CA LEU A 181 -5.46 -3.46 25.67
C LEU A 181 -4.19 -2.70 25.27
N LEU A 182 -4.26 -1.86 24.23
CA LEU A 182 -3.13 -1.04 23.78
C LEU A 182 -2.58 -0.16 24.90
N ARG A 183 -3.47 0.47 25.68
CA ARG A 183 -3.07 1.31 26.81
C ARG A 183 -2.38 0.50 27.92
N LYS A 184 -2.89 -0.69 28.27
CA LYS A 184 -2.26 -1.57 29.27
C LYS A 184 -0.87 -1.99 28.82
N HIS A 185 -0.72 -2.39 27.56
CA HIS A 185 0.58 -2.78 26.98
C HIS A 185 1.58 -1.62 26.97
N HIS A 186 1.15 -0.43 26.53
CA HIS A 186 2.00 0.76 26.53
C HIS A 186 2.42 1.19 27.95
N LEU A 187 1.51 1.12 28.92
CA LEU A 187 1.84 1.44 30.31
C LEU A 187 2.87 0.47 30.90
N SER A 188 2.73 -0.82 30.60
CA SER A 188 3.71 -1.85 30.99
C SER A 188 5.09 -1.59 30.38
N SER A 189 5.14 -1.24 29.09
CA SER A 189 6.40 -0.92 28.39
C SER A 189 7.02 0.40 28.85
N SER A 190 6.21 1.40 29.20
CA SER A 190 6.71 2.66 29.76
C SER A 190 7.29 2.46 31.15
N SER A 191 6.66 1.60 31.98
CA SER A 191 7.15 1.30 33.33
C SER A 191 8.51 0.60 33.29
N SER A 192 8.73 -0.33 32.35
CA SER A 192 10.02 -1.00 32.21
C SER A 192 11.12 -0.03 31.74
N LYS A 193 10.85 0.81 30.74
CA LYS A 193 11.80 1.83 30.25
C LYS A 193 12.13 2.89 31.31
N GLN A 194 11.16 3.26 32.13
CA GLN A 194 11.37 4.23 33.21
C GLN A 194 12.22 3.66 34.34
N SER A 195 12.08 2.37 34.65
CA SER A 195 12.97 1.67 35.59
C SER A 195 14.39 1.57 35.05
N GLU A 196 14.59 1.22 33.78
CA GLU A 196 15.91 1.13 33.16
C GLU A 196 16.64 2.49 33.11
N THR A 197 15.93 3.56 32.73
CA THR A 197 16.50 4.92 32.69
C THR A 197 16.81 5.46 34.09
N ALA A 198 15.97 5.16 35.08
CA ALA A 198 16.26 5.51 36.48
C ALA A 198 17.50 4.76 37.00
N VAL A 199 17.64 3.47 36.68
CA VAL A 199 18.83 2.67 37.06
C VAL A 199 20.09 3.23 36.38
N GLN A 200 20.03 3.58 35.09
CA GLN A 200 21.17 4.18 34.39
C GLN A 200 21.57 5.55 34.96
N ALA A 201 20.59 6.39 35.32
CA ALA A 201 20.85 7.66 35.98
C ALA A 201 21.51 7.48 37.35
N TRP A 202 21.02 6.53 38.16
CA TRP A 202 21.63 6.17 39.45
C TRP A 202 23.06 5.66 39.32
N VAL A 203 23.34 4.81 38.32
CA VAL A 203 24.70 4.32 38.03
C VAL A 203 25.62 5.47 37.64
N MET A 204 25.20 6.37 36.75
CA MET A 204 26.01 7.53 36.36
C MET A 204 26.30 8.48 37.53
N VAL A 205 25.33 8.71 38.42
CA VAL A 205 25.51 9.51 39.64
C VAL A 205 26.51 8.84 40.59
N SER A 206 26.44 7.52 40.76
CA SER A 206 27.37 6.77 41.63
C SER A 206 28.82 6.82 41.11
N GLN A 207 29.02 6.78 39.80
CA GLN A 207 30.34 6.89 39.18
C GLN A 207 30.93 8.31 39.30
N MET A 208 30.09 9.33 39.19
CA MET A 208 30.49 10.72 39.45
C MET A 208 30.93 10.91 40.91
N GLN A 209 30.16 10.37 41.86
CA GLN A 209 30.48 10.46 43.28
C GLN A 209 31.82 9.76 43.60
N GLY A 210 32.07 8.58 43.03
CA GLY A 210 33.32 7.85 43.18
C GLY A 210 34.54 8.60 42.65
N ARG A 211 34.41 9.30 41.51
CA ARG A 211 35.47 10.15 40.94
C ARG A 211 35.79 11.37 41.80
N ILE A 212 34.80 11.99 42.43
CA ILE A 212 35.00 13.16 43.29
C ILE A 212 35.77 12.77 44.56
N THR A 213 35.51 11.58 45.13
CA THR A 213 36.26 11.07 46.30
C THR A 213 37.69 10.63 46.00
N GLN A 214 38.02 10.24 44.76
CA GLN A 214 39.41 9.90 44.38
C GLN A 214 40.27 11.11 43.98
N GLY A 215 39.66 12.24 43.61
CA GLY A 215 40.39 13.48 43.28
C GLY A 215 40.70 14.40 44.47
N SER A 216 40.40 13.96 45.70
CA SER A 216 40.60 14.71 46.95
C SER A 216 41.67 14.11 47.87
N GLN A 217 42.50 13.20 47.36
CA GLN A 217 43.72 12.71 48.03
C GLN A 217 44.96 13.17 47.29
#